data_AF-W4PGZ8-F1
#
_entry.id   AF-W4PGZ8-F1
#
_cell.length_a   1.000
_cell.length_b   1.000
_cell.length_c   1.000
_cell.angle_alpha   90.00
_cell.angle_beta   90.00
_cell.angle_gamma   90.00
#
_symmetry.space_group_name_H-M   'P 1'
#
loop_
_entity.id
_entity.type
_entity.pdbx_description
1 polymer ?
#
loop_
_entity_poly.entity_id
_entity_poly.type
_entity_poly.pdbx_seq_one_letter_code
_entity_poly.pdbx_strand_id
1 'polypeptide(L)'
;MEQNMTSLQLPHDFGFCMTGDCERSNRCLRHQAWLLTDGQKPFLSVLNPRHITSAYGSACNYFIPYEKQRFAKGMRHIYDNLPTKQAEQIKNGMLRRFGKTRYYRFYRGDQFISPEEQRYIKELFEACGIAEEPCYESYHEDYLCPPRIRNKYE
;
A
#
# COMPACT_ATOMS: atom_id res chain seq x y z
N MET A 1 2.87 14.60 -29.65
CA MET A 1 1.87 13.83 -28.89
C MET A 1 2.13 14.11 -27.43
N GLU A 2 1.40 15.08 -26.89
CA GLU A 2 1.50 15.53 -25.50
C GLU A 2 1.11 14.37 -24.59
N GLN A 3 2.10 13.84 -23.87
CA GLN A 3 1.88 12.82 -22.86
C GLN A 3 1.19 13.50 -21.68
N ASN A 4 -0.13 13.30 -21.60
CA ASN A 4 -1.01 13.78 -20.56
C ASN A 4 -0.34 13.62 -19.17
N MET A 5 -0.11 14.77 -18.51
CA MET A 5 0.34 14.88 -17.12
C MET A 5 -0.49 13.94 -16.25
N THR A 6 0.08 12.80 -15.87
CA THR A 6 -0.57 11.83 -15.00
C THR A 6 -0.53 12.40 -13.59
N SER A 7 -1.58 13.11 -13.19
CA SER A 7 -1.73 13.61 -11.82
C SER A 7 -1.69 12.42 -10.86
N LEU A 8 -0.63 12.32 -10.05
CA LEU A 8 -0.54 11.31 -8.99
C LEU A 8 -1.63 11.58 -7.96
N GLN A 9 -2.54 10.62 -7.73
CA GLN A 9 -3.55 10.71 -6.69
C GLN A 9 -2.91 10.41 -5.34
N LEU A 10 -2.31 11.44 -4.73
CA LEU A 10 -1.62 11.34 -3.45
C LEU A 10 -2.53 11.80 -2.30
N PRO A 11 -2.36 11.24 -1.09
CA PRO A 11 -3.03 11.73 0.10
C PRO A 11 -2.80 13.24 0.31
N HIS A 12 -3.78 13.93 0.91
CA HIS A 12 -3.69 15.37 1.18
C HIS A 12 -2.47 15.76 2.02
N ASP A 13 -2.08 14.91 2.97
CA ASP A 13 -0.94 15.08 3.88
C ASP A 13 0.34 14.38 3.38
N PHE A 14 0.43 14.11 2.08
CA PHE A 14 1.61 13.50 1.49
C PHE A 14 2.82 14.44 1.58
N GLY A 15 3.87 13.98 2.27
CA GLY A 15 5.14 14.70 2.38
C GLY A 15 6.03 14.55 1.14
N PHE A 16 6.30 15.65 0.44
CA PHE A 16 7.22 15.69 -0.69
C PHE A 16 8.68 15.71 -0.25
N CYS A 17 9.59 15.26 -1.12
CA CYS A 17 11.03 15.31 -0.90
C CYS A 17 11.73 16.06 -2.03
N MET A 18 12.30 17.22 -1.72
CA MET A 18 12.95 18.09 -2.72
C MET A 18 14.44 17.77 -2.92
N THR A 19 14.99 16.80 -2.17
CA THR A 19 16.42 16.49 -2.19
C THR A 19 16.81 15.78 -3.49
N GLY A 20 17.50 16.50 -4.38
CA GLY A 20 17.99 15.98 -5.66
C GLY A 20 19.21 15.06 -5.53
N ASP A 21 20.09 15.32 -4.57
CA ASP A 21 21.37 14.61 -4.39
C ASP A 21 21.23 13.22 -3.75
N CYS A 22 20.00 12.72 -3.59
CA CYS A 22 19.74 11.40 -3.05
C CYS A 22 19.95 10.33 -4.13
N GLU A 23 20.76 9.30 -3.84
CA GLU A 23 20.97 8.14 -4.73
C GLU A 23 19.69 7.40 -5.14
N ARG A 24 18.62 7.55 -4.35
CA ARG A 24 17.31 6.92 -4.58
C ARG A 24 16.27 7.87 -5.17
N SER A 25 16.63 9.10 -5.53
CA SER A 25 15.69 10.13 -6.03
C SER A 25 14.85 9.65 -7.21
N ASN A 26 15.46 8.89 -8.14
CA ASN A 26 14.80 8.31 -9.32
C ASN A 26 13.76 7.22 -8.97
N ARG A 27 13.91 6.54 -7.83
CA ARG A 27 13.06 5.44 -7.38
C ARG A 27 12.21 5.81 -6.16
N CYS A 28 12.20 7.08 -5.76
CA CYS A 28 11.48 7.57 -4.59
C CYS A 28 10.21 8.32 -5.01
N LEU A 29 9.04 7.79 -4.68
CA LEU A 29 7.74 8.40 -4.99
C LEU A 29 7.65 9.84 -4.48
N ARG A 30 8.23 10.16 -3.30
CA ARG A 30 8.19 11.52 -2.74
C ARG A 30 8.94 12.54 -3.59
N HIS A 31 10.03 12.12 -4.22
CA HIS A 31 10.81 12.98 -5.10
C HIS A 31 10.19 13.06 -6.49
N GLN A 32 9.76 11.93 -7.05
CA GLN A 32 9.06 11.89 -8.33
C GLN A 32 7.76 12.71 -8.30
N ALA A 33 6.99 12.63 -7.21
CA ALA A 33 5.80 13.43 -7.01
C ALA A 33 6.10 14.94 -6.96
N TRP A 34 7.23 15.34 -6.38
CA TRP A 34 7.67 16.74 -6.38
C TRP A 34 7.96 17.22 -7.80
N LEU A 35 8.72 16.45 -8.58
CA LEU A 35 9.06 16.78 -9.97
C LEU A 35 7.82 16.86 -10.89
N LEU A 36 6.80 16.04 -10.61
CA LEU A 36 5.55 15.98 -11.37
C LEU A 36 4.50 17.00 -10.92
N THR A 37 4.79 17.82 -9.91
CA THR A 37 3.82 18.81 -9.42
C THR A 37 3.68 19.94 -10.44
N ASP A 38 2.44 20.21 -10.85
CA ASP A 38 2.06 21.13 -11.93
C ASP A 38 1.94 22.61 -11.49
N GLY A 39 2.44 22.94 -10.31
CA GLY A 39 2.40 24.29 -9.73
C GLY A 39 0.99 24.79 -9.37
N GLN A 40 -0.06 23.99 -9.55
CA GLN A 40 -1.45 24.40 -9.26
C GLN A 40 -1.72 24.50 -7.75
N LYS A 41 -0.98 23.75 -6.93
CA LYS A 41 -1.08 23.82 -5.47
C LYS A 41 -0.07 24.84 -4.93
N PRO A 42 -0.52 25.96 -4.32
CA PRO A 42 0.38 27.00 -3.81
C PRO A 42 1.16 26.55 -2.57
N PHE A 43 0.64 25.59 -1.82
CA PHE A 43 1.28 25.03 -0.63
C PHE A 43 1.40 23.52 -0.76
N LEU A 44 2.59 23.01 -0.44
CA LEU A 44 2.89 21.58 -0.40
C LEU A 44 3.54 21.24 0.94
N SER A 45 3.19 20.09 1.50
CA SER A 45 3.83 19.57 2.70
C SER A 45 5.17 18.95 2.32
N VAL A 46 6.28 19.53 2.76
CA VAL A 46 7.62 19.02 2.47
C VAL A 46 8.18 18.33 3.72
N LEU A 47 8.89 17.21 3.53
CA LEU A 47 9.64 16.57 4.61
C LEU A 47 10.65 17.54 5.20
N ASN A 48 10.75 17.58 6.53
CA ASN A 48 11.71 18.43 7.22
C ASN A 48 13.14 18.09 6.76
N PRO A 49 13.86 19.02 6.10
CA PRO A 49 15.20 18.74 5.56
C PRO A 49 16.19 18.22 6.60
N ARG A 50 16.05 18.63 7.88
CA ARG A 50 16.91 18.16 8.98
C ARG A 50 16.80 16.66 9.25
N HIS A 51 15.67 16.04 8.92
CA HIS A 51 15.47 14.60 9.02
C HIS A 51 15.94 13.83 7.78
N ILE A 52 16.13 14.53 6.67
CA ILE A 52 16.66 13.96 5.43
C ILE A 52 18.19 13.90 5.50
N THR A 53 18.80 14.91 6.15
CA THR A 53 20.26 15.07 6.19
C THR A 53 20.97 13.93 6.93
N SER A 54 20.31 13.29 7.88
CA SER A 54 20.82 12.12 8.61
C SER A 54 20.47 10.78 7.95
N ALA A 55 19.64 10.79 6.90
CA ALA A 55 19.03 9.62 6.28
C ALA A 55 19.33 9.55 4.77
N TYR A 56 20.46 10.11 4.33
CA TYR A 56 20.91 10.04 2.94
C TYR A 56 21.20 8.59 2.51
N GLY A 57 20.90 8.30 1.24
CA GLY A 57 21.27 7.04 0.59
C GLY A 57 20.43 5.83 1.02
N SER A 58 21.09 4.71 1.27
CA SER A 58 20.45 3.39 1.40
C SER A 58 19.61 3.19 2.67
N ALA A 59 19.74 4.05 3.67
CA ALA A 59 19.08 3.95 4.98
C ALA A 59 17.91 4.94 5.18
N CYS A 60 17.39 5.53 4.10
CA CYS A 60 16.31 6.52 4.18
C CYS A 60 15.00 5.93 4.73
N ASN A 61 14.63 6.28 5.96
CA ASN A 61 13.37 5.85 6.62
C ASN A 61 12.09 6.42 5.97
N TYR A 62 12.23 7.45 5.13
CA TYR A 62 11.11 8.10 4.45
C TYR A 62 10.95 7.64 3.00
N PHE A 63 11.79 6.71 2.55
CA PHE A 63 11.74 6.18 1.19
C PHE A 63 10.42 5.46 0.92
N ILE A 64 9.76 5.86 -0.16
CA ILE A 64 8.59 5.15 -0.69
C ILE A 64 8.96 4.76 -2.12
N PRO A 65 8.92 3.47 -2.49
CA PRO A 65 9.18 3.05 -3.87
C PRO A 65 8.26 3.76 -4.86
N TYR A 66 8.84 4.28 -5.95
CA TYR A 66 8.10 4.78 -7.11
C TYR A 66 7.68 3.61 -8.01
N GLU A 67 6.90 2.70 -7.44
CA GLU A 67 6.40 1.52 -8.12
C GLU A 67 4.95 1.29 -7.70
N LYS A 68 4.08 1.08 -8.68
CA LYS A 68 2.71 0.70 -8.41
C LYS A 68 2.66 -0.74 -7.92
N GLN A 69 1.85 -0.98 -6.92
CA GLN A 69 1.58 -2.28 -6.38
C GLN A 69 0.14 -2.69 -6.67
N ARG A 70 -0.09 -3.99 -6.79
CA ARG A 70 -1.40 -4.55 -7.09
C ARG A 70 -2.17 -4.83 -5.81
N PHE A 71 -3.24 -4.08 -5.58
CA PHE A 71 -4.16 -4.24 -4.47
C PHE A 71 -5.37 -5.08 -4.90
N ALA A 72 -5.75 -6.04 -4.09
CA ALA A 72 -6.95 -6.84 -4.32
C ALA A 72 -8.19 -6.20 -3.68
N LYS A 73 -9.38 -6.48 -4.22
CA LYS A 73 -10.66 -6.00 -3.70
C LYS A 73 -11.71 -7.10 -3.77
N GLY A 74 -12.45 -7.27 -2.68
CA GLY A 74 -13.53 -8.24 -2.56
C GLY A 74 -13.02 -9.65 -2.29
N MET A 75 -13.64 -10.33 -1.33
CA MET A 75 -13.31 -11.71 -0.95
C MET A 75 -14.56 -12.58 -0.81
N ARG A 76 -15.68 -12.23 -1.46
CA ARG A 76 -16.93 -13.00 -1.29
C ARG A 76 -16.77 -14.45 -1.74
N HIS A 77 -16.00 -14.66 -2.80
CA HIS A 77 -15.77 -15.95 -3.44
C HIS A 77 -14.51 -16.67 -2.94
N ILE A 78 -13.86 -16.16 -1.88
CA ILE A 78 -12.58 -16.71 -1.40
C ILE A 78 -12.71 -18.12 -0.82
N TYR A 79 -13.92 -18.56 -0.47
CA TYR A 79 -14.20 -19.86 0.14
C TYR A 79 -14.97 -20.83 -0.77
N ASP A 80 -15.38 -20.42 -1.97
CA ASP A 80 -16.36 -21.15 -2.78
C ASP A 80 -15.91 -22.58 -3.13
N ASN A 81 -14.61 -22.78 -3.32
CA ASN A 81 -14.03 -24.08 -3.66
C ASN A 81 -13.34 -24.78 -2.47
N LEU A 82 -13.48 -24.24 -1.26
CA LEU A 82 -12.76 -24.76 -0.10
C LEU A 82 -13.61 -25.72 0.75
N PRO A 83 -13.05 -26.86 1.20
CA PRO A 83 -13.64 -27.67 2.24
C PRO A 83 -13.99 -26.85 3.49
N THR A 84 -15.17 -27.10 4.08
CA THR A 84 -15.71 -26.32 5.23
C THR A 84 -14.70 -26.15 6.37
N LYS A 85 -13.97 -27.21 6.72
CA LYS A 85 -12.98 -27.19 7.80
C LYS A 85 -11.81 -26.23 7.50
N GLN A 86 -11.33 -26.20 6.26
CA GLN A 86 -10.25 -25.28 5.87
C GLN A 86 -10.76 -23.85 5.76
N ALA A 87 -11.97 -23.65 5.23
CA ALA A 87 -12.61 -22.34 5.16
C ALA A 87 -12.76 -21.71 6.56
N GLU A 88 -13.18 -22.49 7.57
CA GLU A 88 -13.25 -22.03 8.96
C GLU A 88 -11.88 -21.69 9.54
N GLN A 89 -10.85 -22.50 9.28
CA GLN A 89 -9.49 -22.24 9.75
C GLN A 89 -8.93 -20.92 9.17
N ILE A 90 -9.05 -20.73 7.86
CA ILE A 90 -8.61 -19.51 7.17
C ILE A 90 -9.37 -18.29 7.70
N LYS A 91 -10.70 -18.39 7.79
CA LYS A 91 -11.54 -17.31 8.33
C LYS A 91 -11.11 -16.92 9.75
N ASN A 92 -10.87 -17.90 10.62
CA ASN A 92 -10.41 -17.65 11.98
C ASN A 92 -9.01 -17.02 12.00
N GLY A 93 -8.10 -17.46 11.12
CA GLY A 93 -6.78 -16.86 10.95
C GLY A 93 -6.83 -15.39 10.49
N MET A 94 -7.71 -15.07 9.54
CA MET A 94 -7.94 -13.71 9.08
C MET A 94 -8.58 -12.84 10.17
N LEU A 95 -9.59 -13.36 10.88
CA LEU A 95 -10.25 -12.65 11.98
C LEU A 95 -9.27 -12.35 13.12
N ARG A 96 -8.37 -13.29 13.46
CA ARG A 96 -7.34 -13.10 14.48
C ARG A 96 -6.32 -12.03 14.07
N ARG A 97 -5.91 -11.98 12.81
CA ARG A 97 -4.87 -11.04 12.32
C ARG A 97 -5.39 -9.64 12.03
N PHE A 98 -6.57 -9.54 11.42
CA PHE A 98 -7.11 -8.27 10.93
C PHE A 98 -8.22 -7.69 11.82
N GLY A 99 -8.84 -8.53 12.66
CA GLY A 99 -10.01 -8.18 13.44
C GLY A 99 -11.31 -8.24 12.61
N LYS A 100 -12.44 -8.39 13.32
CA LYS A 100 -13.77 -8.58 12.71
C LYS A 100 -14.16 -7.47 11.73
N THR A 101 -13.98 -6.21 12.13
CA THR A 101 -14.40 -5.05 11.32
C THR A 101 -13.68 -4.99 9.97
N ARG A 102 -12.35 -5.14 9.98
CA ARG A 102 -11.52 -5.04 8.78
C ARG A 102 -11.73 -6.25 7.86
N TYR A 103 -11.85 -7.45 8.44
CA TYR A 103 -12.23 -8.65 7.71
C TYR A 103 -13.52 -8.44 6.89
N TYR A 104 -14.60 -7.94 7.48
CA TYR A 104 -15.85 -7.76 6.75
C TYR A 104 -15.79 -6.62 5.71
N ARG A 105 -14.92 -5.62 5.91
CA ARG A 105 -14.64 -4.61 4.88
C ARG A 105 -13.91 -5.20 3.68
N PHE A 106 -12.93 -6.07 3.89
CA PHE A 106 -12.29 -6.82 2.80
C PHE A 106 -13.30 -7.74 2.10
N TYR A 107 -14.10 -8.47 2.88
CA TYR A 107 -15.11 -9.38 2.36
C TYR A 107 -16.09 -8.69 1.42
N ARG A 108 -16.61 -7.51 1.78
CA ARG A 108 -17.56 -6.76 0.95
C ARG A 108 -16.91 -5.94 -0.17
N GLY A 109 -15.59 -5.78 -0.15
CA GLY A 109 -14.86 -4.89 -1.05
C GLY A 109 -14.90 -3.42 -0.65
N ASP A 110 -15.27 -3.09 0.60
CA ASP A 110 -15.29 -1.71 1.12
C ASP A 110 -13.86 -1.15 1.29
N GLN A 111 -12.85 -2.03 1.40
CA GLN A 111 -11.45 -1.69 1.59
C GLN A 111 -10.55 -2.57 0.72
N PHE A 112 -9.51 -1.99 0.14
CA PHE A 112 -8.47 -2.71 -0.59
C PHE A 112 -7.57 -3.53 0.35
N ILE A 113 -7.06 -4.64 -0.19
CA ILE A 113 -6.16 -5.57 0.48
C ILE A 113 -4.76 -5.32 -0.08
N SER A 114 -3.83 -4.89 0.76
CA SER A 114 -2.46 -4.60 0.34
C SER A 114 -1.73 -5.87 -0.11
N PRO A 115 -0.63 -5.77 -0.88
CA PRO A 115 0.18 -6.93 -1.23
C PRO A 115 0.71 -7.70 -0.01
N GLU A 116 1.02 -7.00 1.09
CA GLU A 116 1.44 -7.63 2.34
C GLU A 116 0.30 -8.47 2.94
N GLU A 117 -0.92 -7.94 2.92
CA GLU A 117 -2.11 -8.64 3.42
C GLU A 117 -2.50 -9.80 2.51
N GLN A 118 -2.40 -9.64 1.19
CA GLN A 118 -2.61 -10.71 0.22
C GLN A 118 -1.62 -11.86 0.45
N ARG A 119 -0.34 -11.55 0.69
CA ARG A 119 0.67 -12.55 1.03
C ARG A 119 0.34 -13.28 2.32
N TYR A 120 -0.08 -12.59 3.38
CA TYR A 120 -0.52 -13.26 4.61
C TYR A 120 -1.73 -14.17 4.38
N ILE A 121 -2.68 -13.75 3.55
CA ILE A 121 -3.83 -14.59 3.18
C ILE A 121 -3.36 -15.83 2.41
N LYS A 122 -2.40 -15.69 1.49
CA LYS A 122 -1.79 -16.81 0.77
C LYS A 122 -1.08 -17.78 1.72
N GLU A 123 -0.31 -17.28 2.68
CA GLU A 123 0.35 -18.09 3.72
C GLU A 123 -0.67 -18.90 4.55
N LEU A 124 -1.86 -18.34 4.81
CA LEU A 124 -2.94 -19.10 5.49
C LEU A 124 -3.49 -20.25 4.63
N PHE A 125 -3.60 -20.06 3.32
CA PHE A 125 -4.02 -21.11 2.40
C PHE A 125 -2.99 -22.23 2.37
N GLU A 126 -1.71 -21.88 2.23
CA GLU A 126 -0.59 -22.81 2.23
C GLU A 126 -0.51 -23.59 3.55
N ALA A 127 -0.69 -22.93 4.70
CA ALA A 127 -0.72 -23.56 6.01
C ALA A 127 -1.90 -24.55 6.19
N CYS A 128 -2.99 -24.36 5.45
CA CYS A 128 -4.13 -25.28 5.44
C CYS A 128 -3.98 -26.41 4.40
N GLY A 129 -2.87 -26.46 3.65
CA GLY A 129 -2.60 -27.45 2.62
C GLY A 129 -3.34 -27.19 1.31
N ILE A 130 -3.73 -25.94 1.04
CA ILE A 130 -4.41 -25.54 -0.19
C ILE A 130 -3.35 -24.97 -1.15
N ALA A 131 -3.21 -25.60 -2.31
CA ALA A 131 -2.30 -25.14 -3.37
C ALA A 131 -2.91 -24.07 -4.28
N GLU A 132 -4.23 -23.89 -4.22
CA GLU A 132 -4.95 -22.87 -4.99
C GLU A 132 -4.67 -21.47 -4.46
N GLU A 133 -4.56 -20.49 -5.36
CA GLU A 133 -4.41 -19.10 -4.97
C GLU A 133 -5.73 -18.49 -4.47
N PRO A 134 -5.69 -17.56 -3.49
CA PRO A 134 -6.88 -16.86 -3.04
C PRO A 134 -7.56 -16.09 -4.19
N CYS A 135 -8.85 -16.34 -4.40
CA CYS A 135 -9.64 -15.64 -5.41
C CYS A 135 -10.17 -14.30 -4.89
N TYR A 136 -9.95 -13.23 -5.65
CA TYR A 136 -10.44 -11.88 -5.39
C TYR A 136 -11.31 -11.38 -6.55
N GLU A 137 -12.26 -10.49 -6.26
CA GLU A 137 -13.23 -10.02 -7.28
C GLU A 137 -12.60 -9.07 -8.31
N SER A 138 -11.67 -8.20 -7.89
CA SER A 138 -10.98 -7.25 -8.77
C SER A 138 -9.65 -6.80 -8.20
N TYR A 139 -8.86 -6.13 -9.05
CA TYR A 139 -7.55 -5.59 -8.68
C TYR A 139 -7.41 -4.13 -9.11
N HIS A 140 -6.60 -3.38 -8.35
CA HIS A 140 -6.26 -1.99 -8.63
C HIS A 140 -4.77 -1.76 -8.44
N GLU A 141 -4.15 -0.96 -9.32
CA GLU A 141 -2.74 -0.62 -9.24
C GLU A 141 -2.56 0.79 -8.69
N ASP A 142 -1.91 0.90 -7.54
CA ASP A 142 -1.66 2.18 -6.89
C ASP A 142 -0.31 2.17 -6.17
N TYR A 143 0.19 3.33 -5.79
CA TYR A 143 1.39 3.43 -4.98
C TYR A 143 1.08 3.11 -3.52
N LEU A 144 1.95 2.33 -2.88
CA LEU A 144 1.87 2.10 -1.44
C LEU A 144 2.30 3.36 -0.67
N CYS A 145 1.42 4.35 -0.59
CA CYS A 145 1.59 5.45 0.34
C CYS A 145 1.39 4.91 1.76
N PRO A 146 2.41 4.99 2.64
CA PRO A 146 2.26 4.57 4.02
C PRO A 146 1.06 5.28 4.65
N PRO A 147 0.22 4.57 5.44
CA PRO A 147 -0.83 5.23 6.20
C PRO A 147 -0.20 6.31 7.09
N ARG A 148 -0.97 7.36 7.38
CA ARG A 148 -0.59 8.49 8.26
C ARG A 148 0.40 8.03 9.33
N ILE A 149 1.64 8.51 9.28
CA ILE A 149 2.53 8.47 10.43
C ILE A 149 1.85 9.38 11.46
N ARG A 150 0.95 8.84 12.28
CA ARG A 150 0.54 9.53 13.51
C ARG A 150 1.84 9.74 14.25
N ASN A 151 2.21 11.00 14.47
CA ASN A 151 3.38 11.32 15.27
C ASN A 151 3.29 10.53 16.57
N LYS A 152 4.33 9.75 16.90
CA LYS A 152 4.45 9.11 18.23
C LYS A 152 4.75 10.15 19.34
N TYR A 153 4.52 11.42 19.05
CA TYR A 153 4.77 12.57 19.90
C TYR A 153 3.46 13.31 20.24
N GLU A 154 2.30 12.70 19.94
CA GLU A 154 0.98 13.08 20.47
C GLU A 154 0.56 12.10 21.57
#